data_AF-A0A3A2ZHX6-F1
#
_entry.id   AF-A0A3A2ZHX6-F1
#
_cell.length_a   1.000
_cell.length_b   1.000
_cell.length_c   1.000
_cell.angle_alpha   90.00
_cell.angle_beta   90.00
_cell.angle_gamma   90.00
#
_symmetry.space_group_name_H-M   'P 1'
#
loop_
_entity.id
_entity.type
_entity.pdbx_description
1 polymer ?
#
loop_
_entity_poly.entity_id
_entity_poly.type
_entity_poly.pdbx_seq_one_letter_code
_entity_poly.pdbx_strand_id
1 'polypeptide(L)'
;MPEFSLKEGQNWPQICQLLLSVGLSAIIGIERQLRHKSAGLRTNTLVGTGSALFMLMSKFGFGDVLSHYVVLDPSRIAAQIVSGIGFVGGGIIFKQQSEVRGLTTAAAVWLTAAVGSACGA
;
A
#
# COMPACT_ATOMS: atom_id res chain seq x y z
N MET A 1 2.80 40.62 3.38
CA MET A 1 3.80 39.68 3.91
C MET A 1 3.17 38.31 3.78
N PRO A 2 3.71 37.36 3.02
CA PRO A 2 3.10 36.03 2.96
C PRO A 2 3.33 35.38 4.32
N GLU A 3 2.26 35.02 5.00
CA GLU A 3 2.30 34.19 6.18
C GLU A 3 2.89 32.85 5.76
N PHE A 4 4.18 32.65 6.02
CA PHE A 4 4.83 31.34 6.00
C PHE A 4 4.10 30.48 7.04
N SER A 5 3.04 29.82 6.57
CA SER A 5 2.24 28.88 7.34
C SER A 5 3.17 27.79 7.83
N LEU A 6 3.37 27.69 9.15
CA LEU A 6 4.17 26.66 9.82
C LEU A 6 3.52 25.26 9.74
N LYS A 7 2.86 24.95 8.62
CA LYS A 7 2.14 23.71 8.27
C LYS A 7 2.86 22.90 7.19
N GLU A 8 4.10 23.24 6.85
CA GLU A 8 4.84 22.64 5.73
C GLU A 8 5.73 21.45 6.15
N GLY A 9 5.15 20.51 6.89
CA GLY A 9 5.80 19.27 7.26
C GLY A 9 4.84 18.09 7.17
N GLN A 10 5.38 16.89 7.02
CA GLN A 10 4.64 15.64 7.13
C GLN A 10 3.93 15.63 8.50
N ASN A 11 2.61 15.83 8.50
CA ASN A 11 1.88 16.08 9.73
C ASN A 11 1.73 14.78 10.54
N TRP A 12 1.45 14.93 11.84
CA TRP A 12 1.13 13.83 12.74
C TRP A 12 0.08 12.83 12.19
N PRO A 13 -1.00 13.25 11.49
CA PRO A 13 -1.94 12.30 10.90
C PRO A 13 -1.32 11.34 9.87
N GLN A 14 -0.35 11.76 9.05
CA GLN A 14 0.30 10.87 8.08
C GLN A 14 1.10 9.77 8.78
N ILE A 15 1.76 10.10 9.89
CA ILE A 15 2.46 9.12 10.71
C ILE A 15 1.45 8.14 11.32
N CYS A 16 0.32 8.63 11.84
CA CYS A 16 -0.75 7.76 12.35
C CYS A 16 -1.33 6.84 11.26
N GLN A 17 -1.53 7.34 10.03
CA GLN A 17 -1.99 6.53 8.89
C GLN A 17 -0.98 5.44 8.51
N LEU A 18 0.33 5.76 8.51
CA LEU A 18 1.38 4.77 8.28
C LEU A 18 1.43 3.73 9.39
N LEU A 19 1.36 4.14 10.66
CA LEU A 19 1.34 3.21 11.79
C LEU A 19 0.10 2.32 11.77
N LEU A 20 -1.06 2.85 11.39
CA LEU A 20 -2.28 2.08 11.20
C LEU A 20 -2.10 1.05 10.08
N SER A 21 -1.53 1.46 8.94
CA SER A 21 -1.21 0.53 7.84
C SER A 21 -0.27 -0.58 8.27
N VAL A 22 0.82 -0.23 8.98
CA VAL A 22 1.77 -1.20 9.55
C VAL A 22 1.04 -2.18 10.46
N GLY A 23 0.22 -1.69 11.39
CA GLY A 23 -0.52 -2.51 12.34
C GLY A 23 -1.48 -3.48 11.67
N LEU A 24 -2.35 -2.99 10.78
CA LEU A 24 -3.34 -3.82 10.08
C LEU A 24 -2.67 -4.86 9.17
N SER A 25 -1.63 -4.45 8.44
CA SER A 25 -0.88 -5.35 7.55
C SER A 25 -0.05 -6.38 8.31
N ALA A 26 0.46 -6.00 9.48
CA ALA A 26 1.14 -6.92 10.39
C ALA A 26 0.18 -7.96 10.96
N ILE A 27 -1.05 -7.59 11.34
CA ILE A 27 -2.07 -8.54 11.81
C ILE A 27 -2.35 -9.61 10.75
N ILE A 28 -2.59 -9.20 9.50
CA ILE A 28 -2.76 -10.13 8.37
C ILE A 28 -1.52 -11.02 8.23
N GLY A 29 -0.34 -10.42 8.28
CA GLY A 29 0.92 -11.12 8.17
C GLY A 29 1.20 -12.15 9.28
N ILE A 30 0.84 -11.84 10.53
CA ILE A 30 0.95 -12.73 11.69
C ILE A 30 0.05 -13.95 11.49
N GLU A 31 -1.23 -13.74 11.16
CA GLU A 31 -2.16 -14.86 10.94
C GLU A 31 -1.60 -15.81 9.87
N ARG A 32 -1.09 -15.25 8.76
CA ARG A 32 -0.53 -16.05 7.68
C ARG A 32 0.76 -16.78 8.07
N GLN A 33 1.62 -16.15 8.86
CA GLN A 33 2.84 -16.79 9.35
C GLN A 33 2.54 -17.94 10.31
N LEU A 34 1.57 -17.75 11.23
CA LEU A 34 1.10 -18.80 12.14
C LEU A 34 0.45 -19.98 11.40
N ARG A 35 -0.18 -19.72 10.27
CA ARG A 35 -0.76 -20.75 9.37
C ARG A 35 0.27 -21.36 8.41
N HIS A 36 1.57 -21.10 8.59
CA HIS A 36 2.67 -21.57 7.74
C HIS A 36 2.46 -21.29 6.24
N LYS A 37 1.90 -20.11 5.89
CA LYS A 37 1.72 -19.70 4.49
C LYS A 37 2.97 -18.99 3.96
N SER A 38 3.19 -19.10 2.65
CA SER A 38 4.39 -18.59 1.95
C SER A 38 4.63 -17.07 2.10
N ALA A 39 3.57 -16.24 2.01
CA ALA A 39 3.65 -14.82 2.38
C ALA A 39 3.19 -14.60 3.82
N GLY A 40 4.15 -14.38 4.72
CA GLY A 40 3.95 -14.14 6.15
C GLY A 40 4.09 -12.68 6.57
N LEU A 41 4.53 -12.44 7.81
CA LEU A 41 4.60 -11.11 8.43
C LEU A 41 5.38 -10.08 7.61
N ARG A 42 6.62 -10.42 7.22
CA ARG A 42 7.52 -9.52 6.50
C ARG A 42 6.89 -9.04 5.19
N THR A 43 6.33 -9.96 4.40
CA THR A 43 5.75 -9.64 3.10
C THR A 43 4.53 -8.73 3.23
N ASN A 44 3.55 -9.12 4.06
CA ASN A 44 2.30 -8.36 4.18
C ASN A 44 2.56 -6.97 4.76
N THR A 45 3.39 -6.85 5.80
CA THR A 45 3.74 -5.54 6.40
C THR A 45 4.40 -4.62 5.38
N LEU A 46 5.37 -5.12 4.59
CA LEU A 46 6.03 -4.31 3.56
C LEU A 46 5.07 -3.86 2.46
N VAL A 47 4.20 -4.76 1.99
CA VAL A 47 3.23 -4.44 0.94
C VAL A 47 2.25 -3.38 1.40
N GLY A 48 1.59 -3.56 2.55
CA GLY A 48 0.61 -2.58 3.02
C GLY A 48 1.24 -1.24 3.41
N THR A 49 2.40 -1.26 4.06
CA THR A 49 3.12 -0.01 4.40
C THR A 49 3.56 0.74 3.15
N GLY A 50 4.09 0.03 2.15
CA GLY A 50 4.47 0.62 0.86
C GLY A 50 3.28 1.22 0.11
N SER A 51 2.15 0.52 0.07
CA SER A 51 0.90 1.03 -0.53
C SER A 51 0.39 2.30 0.16
N ALA A 52 0.40 2.33 1.50
CA ALA A 52 0.04 3.53 2.26
C ALA A 52 1.00 4.70 1.97
N LEU A 53 2.31 4.44 1.93
CA LEU A 53 3.32 5.44 1.63
C LEU A 53 3.12 6.04 0.23
N PHE A 54 2.88 5.21 -0.78
CA PHE A 54 2.62 5.69 -2.13
C PHE A 54 1.34 6.54 -2.22
N MET A 55 0.28 6.18 -1.49
CA MET A 55 -0.94 7.00 -1.42
C MET A 55 -0.68 8.36 -0.77
N LEU A 56 0.05 8.39 0.35
CA LEU A 56 0.42 9.64 1.02
C LEU A 56 1.28 10.52 0.12
N MET A 57 2.26 9.94 -0.57
CA MET A 57 3.09 10.64 -1.55
C MET A 57 2.23 11.20 -2.69
N SER A 58 1.26 10.43 -3.18
CA SER A 58 0.36 10.87 -4.25
C SER A 58 -0.55 12.03 -3.85
N LYS A 59 -0.91 12.13 -2.57
CA LYS A 59 -1.83 13.14 -2.04
C LYS A 59 -1.12 14.41 -1.59
N PHE A 60 0.09 14.28 -1.03
CA PHE A 60 0.78 15.39 -0.35
C PHE A 60 2.18 15.68 -0.89
N GLY A 61 2.76 14.81 -1.71
CA GLY A 61 4.16 14.90 -2.13
C GLY A 61 4.44 15.84 -3.30
N PHE A 62 3.42 16.44 -3.92
CA PHE A 62 3.54 17.22 -5.16
C PHE A 62 3.09 18.67 -5.02
N GLY A 63 3.05 19.21 -3.79
CA GLY A 63 2.59 20.58 -3.54
C GLY A 63 3.41 21.66 -4.24
N ASP A 64 4.69 21.37 -4.51
CA ASP A 64 5.66 22.24 -5.17
C ASP A 64 5.45 22.37 -6.70
N VAL A 65 4.82 21.37 -7.32
CA VAL A 65 4.57 21.35 -8.77
C VAL A 65 3.15 21.77 -9.15
N LEU A 66 2.27 22.01 -8.17
CA LEU A 66 0.91 22.49 -8.43
C LEU A 66 0.93 23.92 -8.99
N SER A 67 0.20 24.13 -10.09
CA SER A 67 0.02 25.43 -10.72
C SER A 67 -1.38 25.52 -11.35
N HIS A 68 -1.76 26.69 -11.88
CA HIS A 68 -3.07 26.87 -12.53
C HIS A 68 -3.36 25.88 -13.68
N TYR A 69 -2.33 25.29 -14.28
CA TYR A 69 -2.44 24.34 -15.39
C TYR A 69 -2.19 22.87 -14.97
N VAL A 70 -1.82 22.62 -13.71
CA VAL A 70 -1.44 21.29 -13.21
C VAL A 70 -2.40 20.88 -12.09
N VAL A 71 -3.23 19.88 -12.38
CA VAL A 71 -4.21 19.32 -11.44
C VAL A 71 -3.68 18.01 -10.87
N LEU A 72 -3.70 17.87 -9.54
CA LEU A 72 -3.32 16.64 -8.85
C LEU A 72 -4.42 15.58 -9.03
N ASP A 73 -4.01 14.35 -9.37
CA ASP A 73 -4.91 13.22 -9.49
C ASP A 73 -4.37 12.00 -8.72
N PRO A 74 -4.72 11.87 -7.41
CA PRO A 74 -4.25 10.78 -6.57
C PRO A 74 -4.73 9.39 -7.00
N SER A 75 -5.82 9.33 -7.80
CA SER A 75 -6.39 8.07 -8.26
C SER A 75 -5.44 7.29 -9.18
N ARG A 76 -4.50 7.99 -9.83
CA ARG A 76 -3.49 7.37 -10.71
C ARG A 76 -2.59 6.42 -9.95
N ILE A 77 -2.05 6.86 -8.80
CA ILE A 77 -1.17 6.00 -8.00
C ILE A 77 -1.98 4.84 -7.41
N ALA A 78 -3.22 5.07 -6.96
CA ALA A 78 -4.09 3.99 -6.52
C ALA A 78 -4.29 2.92 -7.61
N ALA A 79 -4.56 3.34 -8.85
CA ALA A 79 -4.71 2.44 -10.00
C ALA A 79 -3.42 1.67 -10.30
N GLN A 80 -2.26 2.32 -10.20
CA GLN A 80 -0.96 1.66 -10.41
C GLN A 80 -0.63 0.63 -9.32
N ILE A 81 -1.03 0.88 -8.06
CA ILE A 81 -0.87 -0.10 -6.97
C ILE A 81 -1.70 -1.35 -7.28
N VAL A 82 -2.98 -1.19 -7.65
CA VAL A 82 -3.88 -2.33 -7.96
C VAL A 82 -3.33 -3.16 -9.13
N SER A 83 -2.87 -2.48 -10.20
CA SER A 83 -2.25 -3.13 -11.36
C SER A 83 -0.96 -3.86 -11.00
N GLY A 84 -0.04 -3.18 -10.30
CA GLY A 84 1.27 -3.73 -9.94
C GLY A 84 1.18 -4.96 -9.04
N ILE A 85 0.29 -4.95 -8.04
CA ILE A 85 0.10 -6.10 -7.16
C ILE A 85 -0.60 -7.26 -7.89
N GLY A 86 -1.45 -6.98 -8.88
CA GLY A 86 -1.99 -7.99 -9.78
C GLY A 86 -0.88 -8.77 -10.51
N PHE A 87 0.14 -8.06 -11.02
CA PHE A 87 1.31 -8.69 -11.64
C PHE A 87 2.11 -9.54 -10.66
N VAL A 88 2.41 -9.03 -9.45
CA VAL A 88 3.11 -9.80 -8.40
C VAL A 88 2.33 -11.05 -8.02
N GLY A 89 1.00 -10.96 -7.93
CA GLY A 89 0.12 -12.08 -7.67
C GLY A 89 0.25 -13.20 -8.71
N GLY A 90 0.37 -12.84 -10.00
CA GLY A 90 0.63 -13.80 -11.07
C GLY A 90 1.92 -14.59 -10.89
N GLY A 91 2.98 -13.94 -10.38
CA GLY A 91 4.26 -14.61 -10.08
C GLY A 91 4.23 -15.57 -8.89
N ILE A 92 3.22 -15.47 -8.02
CA ILE A 92 3.02 -16.36 -6.85
C ILE A 92 2.21 -17.60 -7.22
N ILE A 93 1.40 -17.54 -8.28
CA ILE A 93 0.47 -18.60 -8.67
C ILE A 93 1.15 -19.56 -9.65
N PHE A 94 1.16 -20.85 -9.33
CA PHE A 94 1.68 -21.89 -10.24
C PHE A 94 0.87 -23.17 -10.16
N LYS A 95 0.82 -23.92 -11.27
CA LYS A 95 0.11 -25.20 -11.39
C LYS A 95 1.09 -26.36 -11.27
N GLN A 96 0.82 -27.30 -10.37
CA GLN A 96 1.62 -28.52 -10.20
C GLN A 96 0.71 -29.75 -10.28
N GLN A 97 0.96 -30.65 -11.24
CA GLN A 97 0.29 -31.96 -11.38
C GLN A 97 -1.24 -31.93 -11.12
N SER A 98 -1.93 -30.94 -11.71
CA SER A 98 -3.38 -30.70 -11.60
C SER A 98 -3.88 -29.84 -10.41
N GLU A 99 -3.02 -29.45 -9.46
CA GLU A 99 -3.38 -28.53 -8.36
C GLU A 99 -2.85 -27.10 -8.64
N VAL A 100 -3.66 -26.07 -8.34
CA VAL A 100 -3.22 -24.66 -8.38
C VAL A 100 -2.73 -24.25 -6.99
N ARG A 101 -1.47 -23.86 -6.89
CA ARG A 101 -0.84 -23.39 -5.65
C ARG A 101 -0.63 -21.88 -5.68
N GLY A 102 -0.63 -21.28 -4.50
CA GLY A 102 -0.33 -19.85 -4.33
C GLY A 102 -1.51 -18.90 -4.50
N LEU A 103 -2.68 -19.34 -4.99
CA LEU A 103 -3.86 -18.49 -5.22
C LEU A 103 -4.28 -17.66 -4.00
N THR A 104 -4.47 -18.31 -2.84
CA THR A 104 -4.85 -17.61 -1.60
C THR A 104 -3.73 -16.71 -1.07
N THR A 105 -2.47 -17.00 -1.39
CA THR A 105 -1.35 -16.15 -1.01
C THR A 105 -1.30 -14.90 -1.86
N ALA A 106 -1.49 -15.03 -3.18
CA ALA A 106 -1.62 -13.90 -4.09
C ALA A 106 -2.80 -13.00 -3.68
N ALA A 107 -3.97 -13.58 -3.41
CA ALA A 107 -5.14 -12.84 -2.94
C ALA A 107 -4.90 -12.08 -1.63
N ALA A 108 -4.17 -12.68 -0.68
CA ALA A 108 -3.88 -12.03 0.60
C ALA A 108 -2.90 -10.86 0.46
N VAL A 109 -1.88 -10.99 -0.40
CA VAL A 109 -0.97 -9.88 -0.70
C VAL A 109 -1.74 -8.74 -1.38
N TRP A 110 -2.62 -9.07 -2.32
CA TRP A 110 -3.50 -8.11 -2.98
C TRP A 110 -4.41 -7.37 -2.00
N LEU A 111 -5.05 -8.10 -1.09
CA LEU A 111 -5.87 -7.52 -0.02
C LEU A 111 -5.04 -6.60 0.88
N THR A 112 -3.82 -7.02 1.25
CA THR A 112 -2.96 -6.22 2.13
C THR A 112 -2.55 -4.90 1.48
N ALA A 113 -2.28 -4.90 0.18
CA ALA A 113 -2.04 -3.67 -0.56
C ALA A 113 -3.26 -2.74 -0.53
N ALA A 114 -4.47 -3.28 -0.71
CA ALA A 114 -5.70 -2.51 -0.63
C ALA A 114 -5.92 -1.89 0.76
N VAL A 115 -5.66 -2.64 1.83
CA VAL A 115 -5.71 -2.14 3.22
C VAL A 115 -4.72 -1.00 3.43
N GLY A 116 -3.48 -1.17 2.96
CA GLY A 116 -2.47 -0.13 3.01
C GLY A 116 -2.89 1.14 2.25
N SER A 117 -3.35 0.98 1.01
CA SER A 117 -3.86 2.10 0.21
C SER A 117 -5.02 2.82 0.90
N ALA A 118 -5.95 2.09 1.51
CA ALA A 118 -7.08 2.66 2.23
C ALA A 118 -6.64 3.48 3.46
N CYS A 119 -5.57 3.08 4.15
CA CYS A 119 -5.02 3.85 5.26
C CYS A 119 -4.39 5.17 4.81
N GLY A 120 -3.79 5.21 3.60
CA GLY A 120 -3.11 6.38 3.06
C GLY A 120 -3.98 7.31 2.19
N ALA A 121 -5.23 6.93 1.90
CA ALA A 121 -6.19 7.73 1.14
C ALA A 121 -6.71 8.95 1.93
#